data_AF-A0A6G1DHB3-F1
#
_entry.id   AF-A0A6G1DHB3-F1
#
_cell.length_a   1.000
_cell.length_b   1.000
_cell.length_c   1.000
_cell.angle_alpha   90.00
_cell.angle_beta   90.00
_cell.angle_gamma   90.00
#
_symmetry.space_group_name_H-M   'P 1'
#
loop_
_entity.id
_entity.type
_entity.pdbx_description
1 polymer ?
#
loop_
_entity_poly.entity_id
_entity_poly.type
_entity_poly.pdbx_seq_one_letter_code
_entity_poly.pdbx_strand_id
1 'polypeptide(L)'
;MTKHGAVVVPEDAVVAVAAGRHFSFPPPRTAGAGDLCKKLAAQQIDLGAAVMGSWLDSMKASSPRHRLMAPAVDAEHDEWMEKHPSALGRFEAVAAAAKGKRIVVFLDYDGTLSPIVEDPDRAVMTDEMRDAVRGVAARFPTAIVSGRCLDKVFSFVRLEELYYAGSHGMDIQGPTAASTHHGPTTTPKGEEESVLCQPAREFLPMIGEAYAALAAKVEAIPGAKVENNKFCLSVHFRCVDERRWGAVAEQVRAVLRDYPRLRLTQGRKVLEIRPTIKWDKGEALRFLLSALGFSSGDGANDGDDAFPIYIGDDRTDEDAFRVLRARGQGAGILVSRFPKDTCASFSLRDPSEVKDFLRKLVTCAAA
;
A
#
# COMPACT_ATOMS: atom_id res chain seq x y z
N MET A 1 -0.50 -80.35 -23.67
CA MET A 1 -1.82 -79.90 -23.17
C MET A 1 -1.59 -79.00 -21.97
N THR A 2 -1.62 -77.70 -22.23
CA THR A 2 -1.21 -76.59 -21.38
C THR A 2 -2.39 -76.08 -20.55
N LYS A 3 -2.24 -76.03 -19.22
CA LYS A 3 -3.24 -75.44 -18.31
C LYS A 3 -3.26 -73.91 -18.50
N HIS A 4 -4.38 -73.39 -18.99
CA HIS A 4 -4.68 -71.96 -19.01
C HIS A 4 -5.35 -71.57 -17.68
N GLY A 5 -4.66 -70.77 -16.87
CA GLY A 5 -5.27 -70.06 -15.75
C GLY A 5 -5.91 -68.78 -16.26
N ALA A 6 -7.23 -68.69 -16.16
CA ALA A 6 -7.97 -67.46 -16.43
C ALA A 6 -7.82 -66.52 -15.23
N VAL A 7 -7.17 -65.39 -15.46
CA VAL A 7 -7.11 -64.25 -14.54
C VAL A 7 -8.42 -63.50 -14.66
N VAL A 8 -9.15 -63.40 -13.54
CA VAL A 8 -10.34 -62.54 -13.40
C VAL A 8 -9.86 -61.10 -13.30
N VAL A 9 -10.31 -60.26 -14.24
CA VAL A 9 -10.11 -58.80 -14.23
C VAL A 9 -11.26 -58.17 -13.45
N PRO A 10 -11.03 -57.41 -12.37
CA PRO A 10 -12.00 -56.43 -11.89
C PRO A 10 -11.77 -55.09 -12.57
N GLU A 11 -12.88 -54.49 -12.98
CA GLU A 11 -13.03 -53.19 -13.62
C GLU A 11 -12.48 -52.02 -12.79
N ASP A 12 -11.85 -51.07 -13.48
CA ASP A 12 -11.78 -49.63 -13.25
C ASP A 12 -11.91 -49.11 -11.82
N ALA A 13 -10.75 -48.94 -11.16
CA ALA A 13 -10.57 -47.91 -10.14
C ALA A 13 -9.87 -46.70 -10.77
N VAL A 14 -10.65 -45.87 -11.46
CA VAL A 14 -10.22 -44.52 -11.85
C VAL A 14 -10.07 -43.71 -10.56
N VAL A 15 -8.85 -43.62 -10.04
CA VAL A 15 -8.50 -42.62 -9.03
C VAL A 15 -8.60 -41.27 -9.72
N ALA A 16 -9.70 -40.57 -9.47
CA ALA A 16 -9.87 -39.18 -9.84
C ALA A 16 -8.81 -38.35 -9.09
N VAL A 17 -7.67 -38.15 -9.74
CA VAL A 17 -6.78 -37.05 -9.41
C VAL A 17 -7.57 -35.79 -9.73
N ALA A 18 -8.10 -35.14 -8.70
CA ALA A 18 -8.66 -33.81 -8.82
C ALA A 18 -7.55 -32.92 -9.40
N ALA A 19 -7.67 -32.61 -10.70
CA ALA A 19 -6.83 -31.63 -11.36
C ALA A 19 -7.02 -30.30 -10.64
N GLY A 20 -6.13 -30.01 -9.68
CA GLY A 20 -6.04 -28.70 -9.07
C GLY A 20 -5.87 -27.69 -10.21
N ARG A 21 -6.81 -26.75 -10.32
CA ARG A 21 -6.69 -25.64 -11.27
C ARG A 21 -5.32 -25.00 -11.05
N HIS A 22 -4.43 -25.09 -12.05
CA HIS A 22 -3.15 -24.40 -12.04
C HIS A 22 -3.43 -22.90 -11.85
N PHE A 23 -3.08 -22.38 -10.67
CA PHE A 23 -3.17 -20.96 -10.38
C PHE A 23 -1.92 -20.31 -10.96
N SER A 24 -2.07 -19.55 -12.06
CA SER A 24 -0.98 -18.71 -12.55
C SER A 24 -0.75 -17.56 -11.59
N PHE A 25 0.51 -17.30 -11.26
CA PHE A 25 0.91 -16.21 -10.39
C PHE A 25 1.75 -15.18 -11.20
N PRO A 26 1.44 -13.87 -11.11
CA PRO A 26 0.22 -13.31 -10.52
C PRO A 26 -1.04 -13.80 -11.27
N PRO A 27 -2.23 -13.78 -10.63
CA PRO A 27 -3.48 -14.19 -11.28
C PRO A 27 -3.65 -13.53 -12.65
N PRO A 28 -4.17 -14.27 -13.65
CA PRO A 28 -4.13 -13.88 -15.05
C PRO A 28 -4.95 -12.61 -15.31
N ARG A 29 -4.54 -11.83 -16.31
CA ARG A 29 -5.23 -10.61 -16.74
C ARG A 29 -6.67 -10.97 -17.15
N THR A 30 -7.67 -10.54 -16.40
CA THR A 30 -9.02 -10.45 -16.93
C THR A 30 -9.01 -9.40 -18.06
N ALA A 31 -9.60 -9.73 -19.20
CA ALA A 31 -9.71 -8.78 -20.32
C ALA A 31 -10.49 -7.55 -19.84
N GLY A 32 -9.78 -6.44 -19.58
CA GLY A 32 -10.33 -5.21 -18.97
C GLY A 32 -9.43 -4.59 -17.88
N ALA A 33 -8.60 -5.39 -17.19
CA ALA A 33 -7.72 -4.88 -16.12
C ALA A 33 -6.62 -3.92 -16.62
N GLY A 34 -6.19 -4.06 -17.89
CA GLY A 34 -5.22 -3.18 -18.52
C GLY A 34 -5.73 -1.75 -18.75
N ASP A 35 -7.02 -1.58 -19.01
CA ASP A 35 -7.66 -0.27 -19.10
C ASP A 35 -8.03 0.29 -17.72
N LEU A 36 -8.36 -0.57 -16.76
CA LEU A 36 -8.66 -0.18 -15.37
C LEU A 36 -7.42 0.42 -14.67
N CYS A 37 -6.25 -0.23 -14.78
CA CYS A 37 -5.00 0.28 -14.20
C CYS A 37 -4.53 1.62 -14.84
N LYS A 38 -4.97 1.94 -16.07
CA LYS A 38 -4.76 3.26 -16.70
C LYS A 38 -5.76 4.31 -16.20
N LYS A 39 -7.03 3.96 -16.00
CA LYS A 39 -8.07 4.87 -15.47
C LYS A 39 -7.76 5.38 -14.06
N LEU A 40 -7.26 4.52 -13.17
CA LEU A 40 -6.89 4.91 -11.79
C LEU A 40 -5.75 5.94 -11.73
N ALA A 41 -4.85 5.94 -12.71
CA ALA A 41 -3.72 6.88 -12.78
C ALA A 41 -4.13 8.30 -13.23
N ALA A 42 -5.30 8.46 -13.86
CA ALA A 42 -5.67 9.67 -14.61
C ALA A 42 -6.51 10.70 -13.83
N GLN A 43 -6.80 10.49 -12.54
CA GLN A 43 -7.59 11.45 -11.75
C GLN A 43 -6.71 12.58 -11.19
N GLN A 44 -6.22 13.40 -12.12
CA GLN A 44 -5.62 14.71 -11.87
C GLN A 44 -6.76 15.74 -11.96
N ILE A 45 -6.90 16.60 -10.94
CA ILE A 45 -7.96 17.61 -10.93
C ILE A 45 -7.54 18.76 -11.84
N ASP A 46 -8.23 18.93 -12.96
CA ASP A 46 -8.13 20.12 -13.80
C ASP A 46 -8.82 21.32 -13.12
N LEU A 47 -8.21 22.50 -13.23
CA LEU A 47 -8.40 23.65 -12.33
C LEU A 47 -9.59 24.56 -12.69
N GLY A 48 -10.68 24.02 -13.25
CA GLY A 48 -11.86 24.78 -13.72
C GLY A 48 -13.05 24.85 -12.74
N ALA A 49 -13.90 25.89 -12.85
CA ALA A 49 -15.08 26.09 -11.98
C ALA A 49 -16.14 24.98 -12.10
N ALA A 50 -16.34 24.39 -13.29
CA ALA A 50 -17.24 23.25 -13.51
C ALA A 50 -16.79 21.98 -12.76
N VAL A 51 -15.50 21.91 -12.39
CA VAL A 51 -14.91 20.79 -11.66
C VAL A 51 -15.27 20.82 -10.16
N MET A 52 -15.70 21.96 -9.60
CA MET A 52 -16.08 22.04 -8.18
C MET A 52 -17.30 21.19 -7.82
N GLY A 53 -18.29 21.09 -8.71
CA GLY A 53 -19.46 20.22 -8.53
C GLY A 53 -19.07 18.74 -8.57
N SER A 54 -18.34 18.33 -9.62
CA SER A 54 -17.81 16.97 -9.77
C SER A 54 -16.87 16.57 -8.63
N TRP A 55 -16.10 17.51 -8.10
CA TRP A 55 -15.21 17.35 -6.96
C TRP A 55 -15.98 17.15 -5.64
N LEU A 56 -17.02 17.95 -5.37
CA LEU A 56 -17.91 17.77 -4.22
C LEU A 56 -18.62 16.41 -4.26
N ASP A 57 -19.05 15.98 -5.45
CA ASP A 57 -19.72 14.69 -5.62
C ASP A 57 -18.76 13.51 -5.43
N SER A 58 -17.51 13.62 -5.89
CA SER A 58 -16.44 12.63 -5.62
C SER A 58 -16.10 12.54 -4.11
N MET A 59 -16.12 13.67 -3.38
CA MET A 59 -15.95 13.69 -1.93
C MET A 59 -17.10 13.02 -1.17
N LYS A 60 -18.35 13.17 -1.65
CA LYS A 60 -19.51 12.47 -1.09
C LYS A 60 -19.40 10.96 -1.31
N ALA A 61 -18.98 10.55 -2.51
CA ALA A 61 -18.84 9.14 -2.89
C ALA A 61 -17.72 8.39 -2.12
N SER A 62 -16.69 9.11 -1.68
CA SER A 62 -15.59 8.55 -0.87
C SER A 62 -15.87 8.52 0.65
N SER A 63 -17.05 8.96 1.08
CA SER A 63 -17.52 8.91 2.48
C SER A 63 -18.25 7.59 2.78
N PRO A 64 -17.86 6.82 3.81
CA PRO A 64 -18.46 5.51 4.12
C PRO A 64 -19.95 5.53 4.48
N ARG A 65 -20.56 6.70 4.70
CA ARG A 65 -21.91 6.83 5.26
C ARG A 65 -23.06 6.44 4.30
N HIS A 66 -22.80 6.08 3.04
CA HIS A 66 -23.87 5.92 2.04
C HIS A 66 -24.08 4.54 1.43
N ARG A 67 -23.37 3.48 1.85
CA ARG A 67 -23.66 2.11 1.40
C ARG A 67 -24.19 1.24 2.53
N LEU A 68 -25.50 1.23 2.69
CA LEU A 68 -26.22 0.16 3.41
C LEU A 68 -27.17 -0.54 2.44
N MET A 69 -26.94 -1.85 2.29
CA MET A 69 -27.86 -2.96 1.97
C MET A 69 -28.51 -3.04 0.56
N ALA A 70 -28.11 -4.06 -0.23
CA ALA A 70 -28.95 -4.73 -1.24
C ALA A 70 -28.33 -6.09 -1.69
N PRO A 71 -29.12 -7.09 -2.14
CA PRO A 71 -28.62 -8.40 -2.62
C PRO A 71 -27.69 -8.34 -3.84
N ALA A 72 -27.72 -7.24 -4.61
CA ALA A 72 -26.80 -7.00 -5.72
C ALA A 72 -25.34 -6.78 -5.25
N VAL A 73 -25.16 -6.39 -3.98
CA VAL A 73 -23.83 -6.19 -3.37
C VAL A 73 -23.10 -7.52 -3.18
N ASP A 74 -23.82 -8.62 -2.95
CA ASP A 74 -23.21 -9.93 -2.70
C ASP A 74 -22.65 -10.53 -4.01
N ALA A 75 -23.37 -10.42 -5.14
CA ALA A 75 -22.88 -10.89 -6.44
C ALA A 75 -21.68 -10.08 -6.97
N GLU A 76 -21.71 -8.74 -6.81
CA GLU A 76 -20.57 -7.88 -7.16
C GLU A 76 -19.35 -8.19 -6.26
N HIS A 77 -19.61 -8.49 -4.98
CA HIS A 77 -18.57 -8.89 -4.05
C HIS A 77 -17.97 -10.24 -4.39
N ASP A 78 -18.79 -11.24 -4.75
CA ASP A 78 -18.33 -12.57 -5.14
C ASP A 78 -17.47 -12.50 -6.42
N GLU A 79 -17.92 -11.78 -7.45
CA GLU A 79 -17.12 -11.58 -8.68
C GLU A 79 -15.80 -10.85 -8.39
N TRP A 80 -15.83 -9.88 -7.47
CA TRP A 80 -14.63 -9.17 -7.04
C TRP A 80 -13.68 -10.09 -6.26
N MET A 81 -14.20 -10.96 -5.39
CA MET A 81 -13.43 -11.95 -4.64
C MET A 81 -12.86 -13.06 -5.54
N GLU A 82 -13.48 -13.36 -6.68
CA GLU A 82 -12.87 -14.23 -7.69
C GLU A 82 -11.63 -13.58 -8.35
N LYS A 83 -11.69 -12.27 -8.60
CA LYS A 83 -10.59 -11.49 -9.21
C LYS A 83 -9.49 -11.16 -8.21
N HIS A 84 -9.86 -10.89 -6.96
CA HIS A 84 -8.97 -10.46 -5.87
C HIS A 84 -9.24 -11.28 -4.60
N PRO A 85 -8.92 -12.59 -4.62
CA PRO A 85 -9.25 -13.49 -3.52
C PRO A 85 -8.54 -13.12 -2.22
N SER A 86 -9.11 -13.56 -1.10
CA SER A 86 -8.49 -13.39 0.22
C SER A 86 -7.06 -13.93 0.23
N ALA A 87 -6.10 -13.09 0.62
CA ALA A 87 -4.70 -13.50 0.76
C ALA A 87 -4.51 -14.55 1.87
N LEU A 88 -5.35 -14.52 2.92
CA LEU A 88 -5.41 -15.57 3.93
C LEU A 88 -5.97 -16.88 3.35
N GLY A 89 -7.08 -16.79 2.61
CA GLY A 89 -7.70 -17.95 1.96
C GLY A 89 -6.83 -18.58 0.86
N ARG A 90 -5.96 -17.78 0.22
CA ARG A 90 -4.99 -18.21 -0.80
C ARG A 90 -3.54 -18.16 -0.31
N PHE A 91 -3.33 -18.25 1.00
CA PHE A 91 -1.99 -18.11 1.59
C PHE A 91 -0.98 -19.09 0.98
N GLU A 92 -1.37 -20.35 0.80
CA GLU A 92 -0.48 -21.37 0.20
C GLU A 92 -0.05 -21.01 -1.22
N ALA A 93 -0.90 -20.32 -1.99
CA ALA A 93 -0.53 -19.86 -3.33
C ALA A 93 0.49 -18.70 -3.26
N VAL A 94 0.33 -17.78 -2.29
CA VAL A 94 1.31 -16.72 -2.04
C VAL A 94 2.65 -17.31 -1.59
N ALA A 95 2.63 -18.25 -0.63
CA ALA A 95 3.82 -18.93 -0.13
C ALA A 95 4.52 -19.75 -1.23
N ALA A 96 3.78 -20.48 -2.05
CA ALA A 96 4.32 -21.22 -3.18
C ALA A 96 4.98 -20.29 -4.21
N ALA A 97 4.38 -19.14 -4.51
CA ALA A 97 4.94 -18.14 -5.43
C ALA A 97 6.20 -17.46 -4.88
N ALA A 98 6.32 -17.36 -3.56
CA ALA A 98 7.49 -16.84 -2.87
C ALA A 98 8.60 -17.89 -2.65
N LYS A 99 8.32 -19.18 -2.90
CA LYS A 99 9.27 -20.27 -2.62
C LYS A 99 10.56 -20.09 -3.43
N GLY A 100 11.70 -20.19 -2.74
CA GLY A 100 13.02 -20.01 -3.33
C GLY A 100 13.41 -18.56 -3.59
N LYS A 101 12.57 -17.59 -3.21
CA LYS A 101 12.80 -16.16 -3.35
C LYS A 101 12.96 -15.50 -1.98
N ARG A 102 13.70 -14.39 -1.95
CA ARG A 102 13.85 -13.51 -0.79
C ARG A 102 12.63 -12.62 -0.65
N ILE A 103 11.82 -12.85 0.37
CA ILE A 103 10.64 -12.03 0.65
C ILE A 103 11.07 -10.66 1.19
N VAL A 104 10.39 -9.61 0.73
CA VAL A 104 10.51 -8.23 1.25
C VAL A 104 9.09 -7.73 1.52
N VAL A 105 8.82 -7.17 2.70
CA VAL A 105 7.47 -6.78 3.09
C VAL A 105 7.34 -5.26 3.14
N PHE A 106 6.30 -4.73 2.50
CA PHE A 106 5.96 -3.32 2.48
C PHE A 106 4.55 -3.15 3.06
N LEU A 107 4.42 -2.28 4.05
CA LEU A 107 3.17 -2.11 4.78
C LEU A 107 2.80 -0.63 4.77
N ASP A 108 1.63 -0.32 4.23
CA ASP A 108 0.99 0.95 4.53
C ASP A 108 0.55 1.01 6.00
N TYR A 109 0.28 2.21 6.52
CA TYR A 109 -0.07 2.41 7.93
C TYR A 109 -1.57 2.60 8.16
N ASP A 110 -2.14 3.70 7.66
CA ASP A 110 -3.51 4.12 7.96
C ASP A 110 -4.53 3.29 7.17
N GLY A 111 -5.42 2.58 7.85
CA GLY A 111 -6.36 1.65 7.19
C GLY A 111 -5.79 0.25 6.95
N THR A 112 -4.49 0.08 7.14
CA THR A 112 -3.76 -1.19 6.94
C THR A 112 -3.30 -1.79 8.27
N LEU A 113 -2.40 -1.11 8.99
CA LEU A 113 -1.88 -1.53 10.29
C LEU A 113 -2.66 -0.92 11.46
N SER A 114 -3.36 0.19 11.22
CA SER A 114 -4.26 0.84 12.16
C SER A 114 -5.64 1.05 11.50
N PRO A 115 -6.75 0.97 12.24
CA PRO A 115 -8.06 1.40 11.73
C PRO A 115 -8.06 2.87 11.29
N ILE A 116 -8.95 3.20 10.35
CA ILE A 116 -9.21 4.58 9.96
C ILE A 116 -10.06 5.24 11.03
N VAL A 117 -9.52 6.30 11.64
CA VAL A 117 -10.18 7.06 12.72
C VAL A 117 -10.49 8.48 12.26
N GLU A 118 -11.35 9.19 13.00
CA GLU A 118 -11.70 10.59 12.71
C GLU A 118 -10.55 11.55 12.96
N ASP A 119 -9.83 11.35 14.07
CA ASP A 119 -8.67 12.13 14.44
C ASP A 119 -7.39 11.37 14.03
N PRO A 120 -6.61 11.85 13.05
CA PRO A 120 -5.39 11.20 12.61
C PRO A 120 -4.37 10.96 13.73
N ASP A 121 -4.41 11.73 14.82
CA ASP A 121 -3.49 11.55 15.96
C ASP A 121 -3.87 10.36 16.85
N ARG A 122 -5.05 9.78 16.63
CA ARG A 122 -5.57 8.61 17.36
C ARG A 122 -5.50 7.31 16.58
N ALA A 123 -4.86 7.31 15.41
CA ALA A 123 -4.67 6.12 14.57
C ALA A 123 -3.53 5.25 15.15
N VAL A 124 -3.69 4.73 16.37
CA VAL A 124 -2.64 4.02 17.09
C VAL A 124 -2.62 2.53 16.73
N MET A 125 -1.44 2.01 16.40
CA MET A 125 -1.17 0.59 16.24
C MET A 125 -1.32 -0.15 17.58
N THR A 126 -2.07 -1.25 17.59
CA THR A 126 -2.19 -2.12 18.77
C THR A 126 -0.90 -2.88 19.04
N ASP A 127 -0.67 -3.27 20.29
CA ASP A 127 0.53 -4.05 20.65
C ASP A 127 0.58 -5.39 19.90
N GLU A 128 -0.57 -6.05 19.74
CA GLU A 128 -0.67 -7.29 18.95
C GLU A 128 -0.25 -7.13 17.49
N MET A 129 -0.58 -5.99 16.87
CA MET A 129 -0.15 -5.68 15.50
C MET A 129 1.34 -5.37 15.47
N ARG A 130 1.83 -4.59 16.43
CA ARG A 130 3.26 -4.27 16.56
C ARG A 130 4.10 -5.53 16.69
N ASP A 131 3.65 -6.50 17.48
CA ASP A 131 4.31 -7.80 17.63
C ASP A 131 4.29 -8.62 16.34
N ALA A 132 3.19 -8.56 15.57
CA ALA A 132 3.11 -9.21 14.27
C ALA A 132 4.10 -8.59 13.26
N VAL A 133 4.18 -7.25 13.20
CA VAL A 133 5.15 -6.54 12.35
C VAL A 133 6.58 -6.85 12.78
N ARG A 134 6.88 -6.83 14.09
CA ARG A 134 8.19 -7.21 14.63
C ARG A 134 8.57 -8.64 14.24
N GLY A 135 7.64 -9.58 14.36
CA GLY A 135 7.87 -10.97 13.96
C GLY A 135 8.21 -11.12 12.48
N VAL A 136 7.55 -10.35 11.61
CA VAL A 136 7.86 -10.30 10.17
C VAL A 136 9.24 -9.67 9.93
N ALA A 137 9.54 -8.55 10.59
CA ALA A 137 10.82 -7.85 10.47
C ALA A 137 12.03 -8.69 10.90
N ALA A 138 11.85 -9.57 11.90
CA ALA A 138 12.88 -10.51 12.33
C ALA A 138 13.20 -11.59 11.29
N ARG A 139 12.36 -11.76 10.26
CA ARG A 139 12.53 -12.78 9.20
C ARG A 139 12.80 -12.17 7.83
N PHE A 140 12.26 -10.99 7.56
CA PHE A 140 12.26 -10.36 6.25
C PHE A 140 12.55 -8.86 6.35
N PRO A 141 13.33 -8.28 5.42
CA PRO A 141 13.40 -6.84 5.29
C PRO A 141 11.99 -6.25 5.16
N THR A 142 11.65 -5.32 6.06
CA THR A 142 10.29 -4.81 6.20
C THR A 142 10.31 -3.29 6.20
N ALA A 143 9.41 -2.69 5.42
CA ALA A 143 9.27 -1.25 5.27
C ALA A 143 7.85 -0.77 5.59
N ILE A 144 7.73 0.32 6.34
CA ILE A 144 6.49 1.07 6.48
C ILE A 144 6.44 2.16 5.40
N VAL A 145 5.39 2.21 4.59
CA VAL A 145 5.21 3.21 3.52
C VAL A 145 3.95 4.04 3.76
N SER A 146 4.12 5.25 4.27
CA SER A 146 3.01 6.08 4.77
C SER A 146 2.97 7.47 4.12
N GLY A 147 1.77 8.05 4.07
CA GLY A 147 1.57 9.46 3.75
C GLY A 147 2.04 10.42 4.85
N ARG A 148 2.15 9.94 6.09
CA ARG A 148 2.64 10.70 7.26
C ARG A 148 4.13 10.96 7.17
N CYS A 149 4.62 12.03 7.80
CA CYS A 149 6.07 12.20 7.95
C CYS A 149 6.71 11.07 8.78
N LEU A 150 8.02 10.87 8.61
CA LEU A 150 8.79 9.81 9.27
C LEU A 150 8.62 9.81 10.79
N ASP A 151 8.86 10.94 11.45
CA ASP A 151 8.77 11.05 12.91
C ASP A 151 7.40 10.63 13.44
N LYS A 152 6.33 11.05 12.74
CA LYS A 152 4.97 10.76 13.13
C LYS A 152 4.64 9.28 12.99
N VAL A 153 4.90 8.67 11.83
CA VAL A 153 4.64 7.24 11.63
C VAL A 153 5.52 6.38 12.55
N PHE A 154 6.78 6.77 12.75
CA PHE A 154 7.67 6.11 13.70
C PHE A 154 7.13 6.18 15.13
N SER A 155 6.61 7.33 15.57
CA SER A 155 6.04 7.47 16.92
C SER A 155 4.86 6.53 17.19
N PHE A 156 4.16 6.09 16.15
CA PHE A 156 3.09 5.10 16.24
C PHE A 156 3.61 3.65 16.15
N VAL A 157 4.57 3.38 15.27
CA VAL A 157 5.08 2.02 14.97
C VAL A 157 6.18 1.57 15.94
N ARG A 158 7.06 2.47 16.40
CA ARG A 158 8.06 2.25 17.46
C ARG A 158 8.87 0.95 17.29
N LEU A 159 9.32 0.69 16.06
CA LEU A 159 10.21 -0.43 15.70
C LEU A 159 11.40 0.16 14.94
N GLU A 160 12.61 0.05 15.48
CA GLU A 160 13.82 0.68 14.96
C GLU A 160 14.53 -0.18 13.90
N GLU A 161 14.11 -1.43 13.79
CA GLU A 161 14.62 -2.42 12.83
C GLU A 161 13.95 -2.33 11.44
N LEU A 162 12.99 -1.42 11.26
CA LEU A 162 12.26 -1.24 10.00
C LEU A 162 12.86 -0.15 9.12
N TYR A 163 12.62 -0.28 7.82
CA TYR A 163 12.70 0.85 6.91
C TYR A 163 11.43 1.69 7.03
N TYR A 164 11.55 3.00 6.93
CA TYR A 164 10.41 3.91 6.91
C TYR A 164 10.47 4.78 5.67
N ALA A 165 9.33 4.89 4.99
CA ALA A 165 9.10 5.75 3.84
C ALA A 165 7.92 6.66 4.16
N GLY A 166 8.21 7.83 4.70
CA GLY A 166 7.24 8.86 5.04
C GLY A 166 6.93 9.79 3.87
N SER A 167 5.94 10.65 4.05
CA SER A 167 5.54 11.68 3.09
C SER A 167 5.23 11.11 1.70
N HIS A 168 4.49 9.99 1.66
CA HIS A 168 4.21 9.23 0.42
C HIS A 168 5.48 8.70 -0.25
N GLY A 169 6.49 8.38 0.56
CA GLY A 169 7.77 7.84 0.12
C GLY A 169 8.82 8.88 -0.28
N MET A 170 8.57 10.18 -0.10
CA MET A 170 9.54 11.25 -0.38
C MET A 170 10.56 11.47 0.76
N ASP A 171 10.42 10.76 1.87
CA ASP A 171 11.37 10.76 2.97
C ASP A 171 11.60 9.31 3.41
N ILE A 172 12.69 8.69 2.94
CA ILE A 172 13.00 7.29 3.23
C ILE A 172 14.21 7.22 4.15
N GLN A 173 14.10 6.44 5.21
CA GLN A 173 15.18 6.15 6.14
C GLN A 173 15.21 4.65 6.47
N GLY A 174 16.40 4.04 6.40
CA GLY A 174 16.63 2.66 6.85
C GLY A 174 16.86 2.54 8.36
N PRO A 175 16.96 1.31 8.87
CA PRO A 175 17.33 1.05 10.26
C PRO A 175 18.65 1.72 10.63
N THR A 176 18.78 2.21 11.86
CA THR A 176 20.04 2.75 12.37
C THR A 176 20.93 1.65 12.96
N ALA A 177 22.25 1.81 12.92
CA ALA A 177 23.23 0.79 13.36
C ALA A 177 23.08 0.33 14.83
N ALA A 178 22.35 1.07 15.69
CA ALA A 178 22.04 0.65 17.06
C ALA A 178 20.98 -0.47 17.14
N SER A 179 20.23 -0.71 16.06
CA SER A 179 19.07 -1.63 16.02
C SER A 179 19.45 -3.08 15.66
N THR A 180 20.70 -3.37 15.27
CA THR A 180 21.11 -4.65 14.65
C THR A 180 21.46 -5.78 15.63
N HIS A 181 21.03 -5.70 16.89
CA HIS A 181 21.43 -6.67 17.93
C HIS A 181 20.72 -8.03 17.92
N HIS A 182 19.81 -8.32 16.97
CA HIS A 182 19.03 -9.57 16.97
C HIS A 182 18.97 -10.29 15.62
N GLY A 183 20.08 -10.89 15.21
CA GLY A 183 20.13 -11.90 14.14
C GLY A 183 21.54 -12.11 13.57
N PRO A 184 21.88 -13.31 13.05
CA PRO A 184 23.21 -13.54 12.46
C PRO A 184 23.31 -12.83 11.10
N THR A 185 23.77 -11.59 11.11
CA THR A 185 24.17 -10.86 9.89
C THR A 185 25.53 -11.34 9.43
N THR A 186 25.56 -12.23 8.44
CA THR A 186 26.73 -12.42 7.58
C THR A 186 26.76 -11.32 6.53
N THR A 187 27.16 -10.10 6.92
CA THR A 187 27.60 -9.06 5.99
C THR A 187 28.98 -8.56 6.44
N PRO A 188 29.94 -8.37 5.51
CA PRO A 188 31.29 -7.95 5.88
C PRO A 188 31.25 -6.52 6.42
N LYS A 189 32.09 -6.25 7.44
CA LYS A 189 32.41 -4.90 7.93
C LYS A 189 32.80 -3.97 6.77
N GLY A 190 31.84 -3.21 6.30
CA GLY A 190 32.00 -2.00 5.49
C GLY A 190 30.97 -1.00 6.02
N GLU A 191 31.36 0.26 6.11
CA GLU A 191 30.58 1.37 6.67
C GLU A 191 29.11 1.27 6.25
N GLU A 192 28.20 0.96 7.21
CA GLU A 192 26.76 0.85 6.94
C GLU A 192 26.24 2.24 6.56
N GLU A 193 26.24 2.54 5.26
CA GLU A 193 25.62 3.75 4.75
C GLU A 193 24.11 3.65 5.02
N SER A 194 23.64 4.42 6.00
CA SER A 194 22.23 4.43 6.38
C SER A 194 21.39 4.80 5.14
N VAL A 195 20.51 3.90 4.70
CA VAL A 195 19.63 4.15 3.54
C VAL A 195 18.86 5.44 3.77
N LEU A 196 19.09 6.46 2.94
CA LEU A 196 18.42 7.76 2.99
C LEU A 196 18.01 8.19 1.58
N CYS A 197 16.73 8.53 1.39
CA CYS A 197 16.24 9.09 0.13
C CYS A 197 15.30 10.26 0.37
N GLN A 198 15.65 11.43 -0.18
CA GLN A 198 14.83 12.65 -0.12
C GLN A 198 14.75 13.30 -1.50
N PRO A 199 14.03 12.72 -2.47
CA PRO A 199 13.98 13.19 -3.86
C PRO A 199 13.39 14.60 -3.98
N ALA A 200 12.64 15.06 -2.98
CA ALA A 200 12.00 16.38 -2.95
C ALA A 200 12.74 17.39 -2.04
N ARG A 201 13.99 17.12 -1.62
CA ARG A 201 14.71 17.95 -0.62
C ARG A 201 14.73 19.44 -0.96
N GLU A 202 14.90 19.79 -2.24
CA GLU A 202 14.93 21.19 -2.70
C GLU A 202 13.61 21.95 -2.45
N PHE A 203 12.48 21.26 -2.23
CA PHE A 203 11.17 21.87 -2.02
C PHE A 203 10.90 22.26 -0.57
N LEU A 204 11.75 21.87 0.39
CA LEU A 204 11.49 22.12 1.82
C LEU A 204 11.21 23.60 2.15
N PRO A 205 11.98 24.59 1.63
CA PRO A 205 11.67 26.00 1.88
C PRO A 205 10.28 26.39 1.36
N MET A 206 9.94 25.99 0.13
CA MET A 206 8.65 26.26 -0.48
C MET A 206 7.49 25.62 0.29
N ILE A 207 7.67 24.39 0.79
CA ILE A 207 6.67 23.71 1.62
C ILE A 207 6.46 24.47 2.93
N GLY A 208 7.53 24.99 3.55
CA GLY A 208 7.44 25.82 4.74
C GLY A 208 6.63 27.10 4.51
N GLU A 209 6.89 27.80 3.41
CA GLU A 209 6.14 29.00 3.01
C GLU A 209 4.66 28.69 2.74
N ALA A 210 4.39 27.65 1.94
CA ALA A 210 3.03 27.23 1.62
C ALA A 210 2.26 26.78 2.87
N TYR A 211 2.92 26.15 3.84
CA TYR A 211 2.32 25.79 5.12
C TYR A 211 1.86 27.02 5.90
N ALA A 212 2.73 28.02 6.05
CA ALA A 212 2.39 29.26 6.74
C ALA A 212 1.21 29.98 6.06
N ALA A 213 1.22 30.06 4.73
CA ALA A 213 0.15 30.66 3.96
C ALA A 213 -1.18 29.89 4.08
N LEU A 214 -1.15 28.56 4.00
CA LEU A 214 -2.34 27.72 4.18
C LEU A 214 -2.91 27.85 5.59
N ALA A 215 -2.06 27.78 6.62
CA ALA A 215 -2.46 27.88 8.02
C ALA A 215 -3.22 29.19 8.27
N ALA A 216 -2.67 30.33 7.82
CA ALA A 216 -3.31 31.63 7.96
C ALA A 216 -4.64 31.72 7.20
N LYS A 217 -4.75 31.10 6.02
CA LYS A 217 -5.97 31.17 5.18
C LYS A 217 -7.11 30.30 5.71
N VAL A 218 -6.82 29.15 6.30
CA VAL A 218 -7.86 28.23 6.77
C VAL A 218 -8.22 28.41 8.25
N GLU A 219 -7.47 29.23 9.00
CA GLU A 219 -7.71 29.52 10.43
C GLU A 219 -9.16 29.97 10.70
N ALA A 220 -9.75 30.77 9.81
CA ALA A 220 -11.13 31.26 9.91
C ALA A 220 -12.21 30.19 9.63
N ILE A 221 -11.82 28.95 9.31
CA ILE A 221 -12.73 27.84 9.00
C ILE A 221 -12.73 26.83 10.15
N PRO A 222 -13.66 26.97 11.13
CA PRO A 222 -13.90 25.98 12.18
C PRO A 222 -13.86 24.53 11.68
N GLY A 223 -13.00 23.74 12.32
CA GLY A 223 -12.80 22.32 12.02
C GLY A 223 -11.77 22.02 10.94
N ALA A 224 -11.29 23.02 10.20
CA ALA A 224 -10.20 22.85 9.24
C ALA A 224 -8.85 22.84 9.98
N LYS A 225 -7.94 21.95 9.55
CA LYS A 225 -6.59 21.86 10.12
C LYS A 225 -5.55 21.68 9.02
N VAL A 226 -4.43 22.38 9.10
CA VAL A 226 -3.27 22.16 8.23
C VAL A 226 -2.22 21.36 8.99
N GLU A 227 -1.80 20.26 8.42
CA GLU A 227 -0.73 19.41 8.93
C GLU A 227 0.47 19.46 7.98
N ASN A 228 1.67 19.58 8.54
CA ASN A 228 2.92 19.53 7.80
C ASN A 228 3.56 18.15 7.93
N ASN A 229 3.49 17.35 6.87
CA ASN A 229 4.12 16.05 6.74
C ASN A 229 5.47 16.15 5.99
N LYS A 230 6.24 17.22 6.18
CA LYS A 230 7.59 17.52 5.62
C LYS A 230 7.64 17.74 4.10
N PHE A 231 7.27 16.74 3.30
CA PHE A 231 7.14 16.85 1.83
C PHE A 231 5.69 16.80 1.35
N CYS A 232 4.74 16.84 2.27
CA CYS A 232 3.31 16.87 1.97
C CYS A 232 2.63 17.79 2.99
N LEU A 233 1.72 18.65 2.55
CA LEU A 233 0.84 19.40 3.44
C LEU A 233 -0.57 18.82 3.31
N SER A 234 -1.22 18.59 4.44
CA SER A 234 -2.56 18.01 4.49
C SER A 234 -3.53 19.01 5.11
N VAL A 235 -4.52 19.45 4.34
CA VAL A 235 -5.61 20.28 4.82
C VAL A 235 -6.81 19.38 5.10
N HIS A 236 -7.01 19.06 6.36
CA HIS A 236 -8.09 18.22 6.85
C HIS A 236 -9.38 19.03 6.95
N PHE A 237 -10.46 18.51 6.40
CA PHE A 237 -11.78 19.14 6.43
C PHE A 237 -12.89 18.21 6.92
N ARG A 238 -12.51 17.06 7.52
CA ARG A 238 -13.46 16.09 8.06
C ARG A 238 -14.38 16.67 9.14
N CYS A 239 -13.85 17.55 9.97
CA CYS A 239 -14.57 18.22 11.06
C CYS A 239 -15.18 19.57 10.63
N VAL A 240 -15.10 19.92 9.35
CA VAL A 240 -15.69 21.14 8.79
C VAL A 240 -17.13 20.85 8.38
N ASP A 241 -18.04 21.79 8.66
CA ASP A 241 -19.41 21.76 8.15
C ASP A 241 -19.41 21.58 6.62
N GLU A 242 -20.21 20.64 6.11
CA GLU A 242 -20.22 20.27 4.69
C GLU A 242 -20.48 21.46 3.76
N ARG A 243 -21.28 22.44 4.20
CA ARG A 243 -21.57 23.67 3.42
C ARG A 243 -20.33 24.53 3.20
N ARG A 244 -19.28 24.33 4.01
CA ARG A 244 -18.03 25.08 3.97
C ARG A 244 -16.88 24.32 3.29
N TRP A 245 -17.08 23.08 2.83
CA TRP A 245 -16.04 22.34 2.11
C TRP A 245 -15.58 23.05 0.83
N GLY A 246 -16.50 23.70 0.11
CA GLY A 246 -16.17 24.55 -1.04
C GLY A 246 -15.22 25.68 -0.66
N ALA A 247 -15.51 26.39 0.44
CA ALA A 247 -14.67 27.48 0.94
C ALA A 247 -13.26 27.00 1.31
N VAL A 248 -13.12 25.82 1.92
CA VAL A 248 -11.79 25.24 2.20
C VAL A 248 -11.00 25.06 0.91
N ALA A 249 -11.58 24.42 -0.11
CA ALA A 249 -10.88 24.22 -1.38
C ALA A 249 -10.55 25.53 -2.10
N GLU A 250 -11.43 26.53 -2.05
CA GLU A 250 -11.14 27.85 -2.60
C GLU A 250 -9.95 28.51 -1.92
N GLN A 251 -9.85 28.46 -0.59
CA GLN A 251 -8.69 28.98 0.14
C GLN A 251 -7.40 28.23 -0.21
N VAL A 252 -7.44 26.89 -0.26
CA VAL A 252 -6.28 26.08 -0.64
C VAL A 252 -5.82 26.40 -2.06
N ARG A 253 -6.75 26.47 -3.02
CA ARG A 253 -6.43 26.85 -4.41
C ARG A 253 -5.87 28.27 -4.51
N ALA A 254 -6.41 29.20 -3.72
CA ALA A 254 -5.95 30.57 -3.72
C ALA A 254 -4.48 30.68 -3.30
N VAL A 255 -4.05 29.90 -2.30
CA VAL A 255 -2.64 29.80 -1.90
C VAL A 255 -1.81 29.15 -3.00
N LEU A 256 -2.27 28.04 -3.58
CA LEU A 256 -1.50 27.29 -4.57
C LEU A 256 -1.21 28.02 -5.89
N ARG A 257 -1.93 29.12 -6.19
CA ARG A 257 -1.59 29.97 -7.35
C ARG A 257 -0.18 30.53 -7.28
N ASP A 258 0.33 30.79 -6.08
CA ASP A 258 1.67 31.33 -5.87
C ASP A 258 2.75 30.23 -5.85
N TYR A 259 2.34 28.96 -5.86
CA TYR A 259 3.22 27.79 -5.77
C TYR A 259 2.99 26.78 -6.91
N PRO A 260 3.28 27.14 -8.18
CA PRO A 260 3.00 26.31 -9.35
C PRO A 260 3.78 24.99 -9.40
N ARG A 261 4.86 24.86 -8.61
CA ARG A 261 5.63 23.62 -8.45
C ARG A 261 5.04 22.66 -7.42
N LEU A 262 3.91 23.01 -6.80
CA LEU A 262 3.13 22.14 -5.93
C LEU A 262 1.84 21.71 -6.63
N ARG A 263 1.42 20.47 -6.41
CA ARG A 263 0.17 19.90 -6.93
C ARG A 263 -0.79 19.60 -5.80
N LEU A 264 -2.09 19.80 -6.08
CA LEU A 264 -3.19 19.43 -5.21
C LEU A 264 -3.72 18.05 -5.57
N THR A 265 -3.75 17.14 -4.60
CA THR A 265 -4.44 15.86 -4.68
C THR A 265 -5.50 15.77 -3.59
N GLN A 266 -6.44 14.85 -3.75
CA GLN A 266 -7.52 14.63 -2.79
C GLN A 266 -7.41 13.23 -2.18
N GLY A 267 -7.61 13.17 -0.87
CA GLY A 267 -7.80 11.95 -0.09
C GLY A 267 -9.16 11.90 0.60
N ARG A 268 -9.32 10.99 1.58
CA ARG A 268 -10.58 10.80 2.32
C ARG A 268 -10.83 11.93 3.33
N LYS A 269 -11.51 12.99 2.86
CA LYS A 269 -11.79 14.24 3.61
C LYS A 269 -10.52 15.03 3.99
N VAL A 270 -9.54 15.00 3.09
CA VAL A 270 -8.28 15.72 3.18
C VAL A 270 -7.85 16.20 1.79
N LEU A 271 -7.32 17.42 1.72
CA LEU A 271 -6.65 17.98 0.55
C LEU A 271 -5.15 17.88 0.79
N GLU A 272 -4.42 17.28 -0.13
CA GLU A 272 -2.98 17.05 0.00
C GLU A 272 -2.21 17.87 -1.03
N ILE A 273 -1.22 18.60 -0.57
CA ILE A 273 -0.36 19.45 -1.38
C ILE A 273 1.03 18.82 -1.37
N ARG A 274 1.57 18.53 -2.56
CA ARG A 274 2.84 17.81 -2.71
C ARG A 274 3.71 18.48 -3.78
N PRO A 275 5.04 18.34 -3.72
CA PRO A 275 5.93 18.66 -4.83
C PRO A 275 5.50 17.98 -6.13
N THR A 276 5.56 18.72 -7.24
CA THR A 276 5.34 18.18 -8.58
C THR A 276 6.61 17.49 -9.07
N ILE A 277 6.86 16.30 -8.55
CA ILE A 277 7.94 15.40 -8.98
C ILE A 277 7.36 14.04 -9.38
N LYS A 278 8.08 13.31 -10.23
CA LYS A 278 7.72 11.95 -10.62
C LYS A 278 8.15 10.97 -9.52
N TRP A 279 7.43 11.03 -8.39
CA TRP A 279 7.63 10.16 -7.24
C TRP A 279 6.29 9.79 -6.58
N ASP A 280 6.16 8.53 -6.23
CA ASP A 280 4.99 7.91 -5.60
C ASP A 280 5.43 6.72 -4.73
N LYS A 281 4.47 6.03 -4.09
CA LYS A 281 4.77 4.84 -3.26
C LYS A 281 5.36 3.69 -4.07
N GLY A 282 5.10 3.63 -5.38
CA GLY A 282 5.73 2.69 -6.30
C GLY A 282 7.20 2.98 -6.53
N GLU A 283 7.58 4.25 -6.72
CA GLU A 283 8.98 4.67 -6.78
C GLU A 283 9.71 4.40 -5.45
N ALA A 284 9.06 4.63 -4.31
CA ALA A 284 9.62 4.28 -3.00
C ALA A 284 9.87 2.77 -2.85
N LEU A 285 8.95 1.93 -3.32
CA LEU A 285 9.13 0.47 -3.37
C LEU A 285 10.32 0.09 -4.28
N ARG A 286 10.46 0.71 -5.46
CA ARG A 286 11.60 0.45 -6.36
C ARG A 286 12.92 0.85 -5.71
N PHE A 287 12.98 2.03 -5.11
CA PHE A 287 14.16 2.52 -4.41
C PHE A 287 14.57 1.54 -3.29
N LEU A 288 13.64 1.14 -2.43
CA LEU A 288 13.93 0.23 -1.32
C LEU A 288 14.37 -1.15 -1.79
N LEU A 289 13.75 -1.69 -2.85
CA LEU A 289 14.22 -2.94 -3.47
C LEU A 289 15.65 -2.81 -4.00
N SER A 290 15.97 -1.70 -4.66
CA SER A 290 17.33 -1.41 -5.14
C SER A 290 18.34 -1.30 -4.00
N ALA A 291 18.01 -0.53 -2.95
CA ALA A 291 18.84 -0.34 -1.77
C ALA A 291 19.11 -1.66 -1.01
N LEU A 292 18.17 -2.61 -1.08
CA LEU A 292 18.32 -3.96 -0.52
C LEU A 292 19.06 -4.95 -1.44
N GLY A 293 19.58 -4.48 -2.58
CA GLY A 293 20.36 -5.28 -3.54
C GLY A 293 19.52 -6.08 -4.53
N PHE A 294 18.24 -5.75 -4.73
CA PHE A 294 17.33 -6.49 -5.60
C PHE A 294 17.08 -5.83 -6.97
N SER A 295 17.93 -4.90 -7.40
CA SER A 295 17.83 -4.27 -8.71
C SER A 295 18.98 -4.65 -9.63
N SER A 296 18.62 -5.16 -10.82
CA SER A 296 19.53 -5.56 -11.88
C SER A 296 20.17 -4.34 -12.56
N GLY A 297 21.47 -4.17 -12.38
CA GLY A 297 22.28 -3.27 -13.22
C GLY A 297 22.68 -3.92 -14.55
N ASP A 298 22.94 -5.23 -14.56
CA ASP A 298 23.73 -5.83 -15.63
C ASP A 298 23.14 -7.17 -16.13
N GLY A 299 22.05 -7.14 -16.91
CA GLY A 299 21.70 -8.13 -17.94
C GLY A 299 21.71 -9.65 -17.63
N ALA A 300 21.99 -10.08 -16.41
CA ALA A 300 22.22 -11.46 -16.01
C ALA A 300 21.46 -11.68 -14.70
N ASN A 301 20.27 -12.28 -14.82
CA ASN A 301 19.52 -13.10 -13.86
C ASN A 301 19.41 -12.77 -12.34
N ASP A 302 20.05 -11.75 -11.77
CA ASP A 302 20.13 -11.58 -10.31
C ASP A 302 19.05 -10.66 -9.70
N GLY A 303 18.21 -10.01 -10.52
CA GLY A 303 17.09 -9.20 -10.04
C GLY A 303 15.78 -9.95 -9.83
N ASP A 304 15.72 -11.26 -10.09
CA ASP A 304 14.50 -12.05 -10.08
C ASP A 304 14.23 -12.79 -8.75
N ASP A 305 15.15 -12.65 -7.79
CA ASP A 305 15.15 -13.37 -6.51
C ASP A 305 14.30 -12.71 -5.43
N ALA A 306 13.81 -11.48 -5.61
CA ALA A 306 12.95 -10.85 -4.62
C ALA A 306 11.47 -11.19 -4.83
N PHE A 307 10.77 -11.51 -3.73
CA PHE A 307 9.31 -11.60 -3.71
C PHE A 307 8.73 -10.49 -2.82
N PRO A 308 8.52 -9.28 -3.36
CA PRO A 308 7.93 -8.20 -2.60
C PRO A 308 6.44 -8.46 -2.30
N ILE A 309 6.05 -8.34 -1.05
CA ILE A 309 4.64 -8.34 -0.61
C ILE A 309 4.31 -6.91 -0.17
N TYR A 310 3.35 -6.28 -0.82
CA TYR A 310 2.86 -4.94 -0.44
C TYR A 310 1.42 -5.04 0.05
N ILE A 311 1.13 -4.49 1.23
CA ILE A 311 -0.22 -4.44 1.81
C ILE A 311 -0.63 -2.98 2.01
N GLY A 312 -1.79 -2.57 1.47
CA GLY A 312 -2.30 -1.20 1.59
C GLY A 312 -3.80 -1.05 1.33
N ASP A 313 -4.43 0.04 1.78
CA ASP A 313 -5.90 0.24 1.76
C ASP A 313 -6.39 1.30 0.75
N ASP A 314 -5.49 2.18 0.31
CA ASP A 314 -5.85 3.43 -0.33
C ASP A 314 -5.39 3.54 -1.79
N ARG A 315 -5.77 4.66 -2.41
CA ARG A 315 -5.48 4.94 -3.82
C ARG A 315 -3.98 5.10 -4.08
N THR A 316 -3.20 5.54 -3.11
CA THR A 316 -1.75 5.76 -3.28
C THR A 316 -0.99 4.43 -3.27
N ASP A 317 -1.54 3.40 -2.64
CA ASP A 317 -0.98 2.05 -2.67
C ASP A 317 -1.11 1.38 -4.05
N GLU A 318 -2.05 1.83 -4.89
CA GLU A 318 -2.18 1.38 -6.28
C GLU A 318 -0.93 1.62 -7.11
N ASP A 319 -0.13 2.64 -6.76
CA ASP A 319 1.14 2.89 -7.43
C ASP A 319 2.13 1.75 -7.18
N ALA A 320 2.21 1.26 -5.94
CA ALA A 320 3.00 0.09 -5.58
C ALA A 320 2.44 -1.20 -6.21
N PHE A 321 1.13 -1.42 -6.16
CA PHE A 321 0.50 -2.58 -6.80
C PHE A 321 0.76 -2.63 -8.30
N ARG A 322 0.76 -1.49 -8.98
CA ARG A 322 1.09 -1.39 -10.42
C ARG A 322 2.54 -1.77 -10.68
N VAL A 323 3.49 -1.39 -9.81
CA VAL A 323 4.89 -1.83 -9.92
C VAL A 323 4.99 -3.35 -9.84
N LEU A 324 4.37 -3.96 -8.84
CA LEU A 324 4.38 -5.41 -8.63
C LEU A 324 3.75 -6.16 -9.82
N ARG A 325 2.60 -5.68 -10.28
CA ARG A 325 1.91 -6.25 -11.44
C ARG A 325 2.73 -6.13 -12.72
N ALA A 326 3.43 -5.01 -12.92
CA ALA A 326 4.31 -4.81 -14.08
C ALA A 326 5.58 -5.67 -14.02
N ARG A 327 6.13 -5.88 -12.83
CA ARG A 327 7.26 -6.78 -12.57
C ARG A 327 6.89 -8.25 -12.84
N GLY A 328 5.62 -8.61 -12.70
CA GLY A 328 5.17 -10.01 -12.81
C GLY A 328 5.61 -10.90 -11.64
N GLN A 329 6.14 -10.29 -10.57
CA GLN A 329 6.58 -10.95 -9.36
C GLN A 329 6.16 -10.15 -8.13
N GLY A 330 5.95 -10.86 -7.01
CA GLY A 330 5.46 -10.28 -5.77
C GLY A 330 3.94 -10.26 -5.66
N ALA A 331 3.45 -9.90 -4.48
CA ALA A 331 2.02 -9.90 -4.14
C ALA A 331 1.57 -8.51 -3.67
N GLY A 332 0.72 -7.85 -4.46
CA GLY A 332 -0.04 -6.69 -3.99
C GLY A 332 -1.32 -7.17 -3.29
N ILE A 333 -1.59 -6.66 -2.09
CA ILE A 333 -2.74 -7.05 -1.25
C ILE A 333 -3.51 -5.78 -0.84
N LEU A 334 -4.74 -5.64 -1.34
CA LEU A 334 -5.61 -4.52 -0.99
C LEU A 334 -6.35 -4.81 0.33
N VAL A 335 -6.34 -3.86 1.27
CA VAL A 335 -7.15 -3.89 2.49
C VAL A 335 -8.49 -3.20 2.22
N SER A 336 -9.57 -3.96 2.13
CA SER A 336 -10.91 -3.43 1.92
C SER A 336 -12.00 -4.43 2.27
N ARG A 337 -13.03 -3.95 2.97
CA ARG A 337 -14.28 -4.71 3.19
C ARG A 337 -15.21 -4.71 1.98
N PHE A 338 -15.01 -3.74 1.09
CA PHE A 338 -15.89 -3.51 -0.06
C PHE A 338 -15.11 -3.65 -1.37
N PRO A 339 -15.77 -4.10 -2.45
CA PRO A 339 -15.17 -4.09 -3.78
C PRO A 339 -14.63 -2.72 -4.16
N LYS A 340 -13.41 -2.71 -4.72
CA LYS A 340 -12.73 -1.53 -5.25
C LYS A 340 -11.97 -1.92 -6.52
N ASP A 341 -11.92 -1.02 -7.48
CA ASP A 341 -10.99 -1.12 -8.60
C ASP A 341 -9.56 -1.12 -8.06
N THR A 342 -8.77 -2.15 -8.40
CA THR A 342 -7.42 -2.31 -7.88
C THR A 342 -6.51 -3.10 -8.82
N CYS A 343 -5.22 -2.75 -8.81
CA CYS A 343 -4.15 -3.51 -9.42
C CYS A 343 -3.56 -4.57 -8.45
N ALA A 344 -4.03 -4.67 -7.20
CA ALA A 344 -3.67 -5.74 -6.27
C ALA A 344 -4.06 -7.13 -6.81
N SER A 345 -3.33 -8.16 -6.41
CA SER A 345 -3.59 -9.56 -6.77
C SER A 345 -4.50 -10.26 -5.76
N PHE A 346 -4.50 -9.79 -4.51
CA PHE A 346 -5.27 -10.35 -3.42
C PHE A 346 -5.93 -9.25 -2.60
N SER A 347 -6.81 -9.66 -1.69
CA SER A 347 -7.45 -8.76 -0.72
C SER A 347 -7.33 -9.28 0.71
N LEU A 348 -7.45 -8.37 1.67
CA LEU A 348 -7.73 -8.63 3.08
C LEU A 348 -8.85 -7.69 3.51
N ARG A 349 -9.72 -8.12 4.42
CA ARG A 349 -10.92 -7.35 4.75
C ARG A 349 -10.62 -6.08 5.54
N ASP A 350 -9.74 -6.16 6.54
CA ASP A 350 -9.44 -5.07 7.46
C ASP A 350 -8.13 -5.33 8.23
N PRO A 351 -7.67 -4.40 9.10
CA PRO A 351 -6.42 -4.57 9.85
C PRO A 351 -6.33 -5.85 10.69
N SER A 352 -7.44 -6.47 11.09
CA SER A 352 -7.37 -7.73 11.83
C SER A 352 -6.86 -8.88 10.95
N GLU A 353 -7.30 -8.94 9.69
CA GLU A 353 -6.80 -9.94 8.74
C GLU A 353 -5.37 -9.66 8.29
N VAL A 354 -4.96 -8.38 8.25
CA VAL A 354 -3.55 -8.01 8.03
C VAL A 354 -2.67 -8.62 9.13
N LYS A 355 -3.04 -8.45 10.40
CA LYS A 355 -2.32 -9.05 11.53
C LYS A 355 -2.21 -10.58 11.38
N ASP A 356 -3.31 -11.25 11.07
CA ASP A 356 -3.35 -12.70 10.93
C ASP A 356 -2.49 -13.19 9.76
N PHE A 357 -2.50 -12.45 8.64
CA PHE A 357 -1.65 -12.74 7.48
C PHE A 357 -0.16 -12.60 7.83
N LEU A 358 0.23 -11.52 8.52
CA LEU A 358 1.61 -11.29 8.97
C LEU A 358 2.07 -12.40 9.93
N ARG A 359 1.24 -12.79 10.90
CA ARG A 359 1.54 -13.91 11.80
C ARG A 359 1.72 -15.22 11.05
N LYS A 360 0.85 -15.50 10.08
CA LYS A 360 0.95 -16.72 9.25
C LYS A 360 2.24 -16.74 8.42
N LEU A 361 2.65 -15.58 7.88
CA LEU A 361 3.91 -15.41 7.16
C LEU A 361 5.13 -15.78 8.03
N VAL A 362 5.14 -15.36 9.30
CA VAL A 362 6.21 -15.70 10.25
C VAL A 362 6.22 -17.20 10.55
N THR A 363 5.07 -17.81 10.81
CA THR A 363 4.99 -19.24 11.15
C THR A 363 5.44 -20.15 10.00
N CYS A 364 5.11 -19.80 8.76
CA CYS A 364 5.49 -20.60 7.61
C CYS A 364 6.98 -20.47 7.25
N ALA A 365 7.63 -19.37 7.62
CA ALA A 365 9.06 -19.19 7.43
C ALA A 365 9.91 -19.85 8.54
N ALA A 366 9.27 -20.35 9.60
CA ALA A 366 9.92 -21.13 10.66
C ALA A 366 9.91 -22.64 10.39
N ALA A 367 9.11 -23.09 9.41
CA ALA A 367 9.05 -24.46 8.92
C ALA A 367 9.91 -24.59 7.66
#